data_AF-A0A388SE86-F1
#
_entry.id   AF-A0A388SE86-F1
#
_cell.length_a   1.000
_cell.length_b   1.000
_cell.length_c   1.000
_cell.angle_alpha   90.00
_cell.angle_beta   90.00
_cell.angle_gamma   90.00
#
_symmetry.space_group_name_H-M   'P 1'
#
loop_
_entity.id
_entity.type
_entity.pdbx_description
1 polymer ?
#
loop_
_entity_poly.entity_id
_entity_poly.type
_entity_poly.pdbx_seq_one_letter_code
_entity_poly.pdbx_strand_id
1 'polypeptide(L)'
;MEVTQSQSAIHDAVIKAANERKFMVEKDTPSSVALVYPPVNHGKYIQFHARYRVDIGPHSYEVKYIDSMGLDVSKCTQPAFEDKLCGHRKVNQWQLMLDQAIENHLAYKEPAKK
;
A
#
# COMPACT_ATOMS: atom_id res chain seq x y z
N MET A 1 -15.15 14.82 17.47
CA MET A 1 -13.99 15.55 16.91
C MET A 1 -13.31 14.58 15.97
N GLU A 2 -13.45 14.77 14.65
CA GLU A 2 -12.62 14.05 13.68
C GLU A 2 -11.17 14.42 13.93
N VAL A 3 -10.34 13.43 14.21
CA VAL A 3 -8.89 13.62 14.33
C VAL A 3 -8.37 13.67 12.90
N THR A 4 -8.20 14.87 12.36
CA THR A 4 -7.52 15.08 11.08
C THR A 4 -6.04 14.80 11.28
N GLN A 5 -5.57 13.69 10.70
CA GLN A 5 -4.16 13.33 10.70
C GLN A 5 -3.40 14.31 9.80
N SER A 6 -2.18 14.69 10.18
CA SER A 6 -1.34 15.53 9.33
C SER A 6 -0.71 14.68 8.21
N GLN A 7 -0.39 15.30 7.08
CA GLN A 7 0.33 14.66 5.98
C GLN A 7 1.58 13.90 6.45
N SER A 8 2.35 14.48 7.39
CA SER A 8 3.54 13.83 7.97
C SER A 8 3.19 12.58 8.78
N ALA A 9 2.13 12.61 9.58
CA ALA A 9 1.71 11.45 10.36
C ALA A 9 1.22 10.31 9.45
N ILE A 10 0.55 10.66 8.36
CA ILE A 10 0.11 9.71 7.34
C ILE A 10 1.32 9.11 6.61
N HIS A 11 2.29 9.93 6.21
CA HIS A 11 3.53 9.46 5.60
C HIS A 11 4.28 8.49 6.52
N ASP A 12 4.46 8.84 7.80
CA ASP A 12 5.11 7.98 8.78
C ASP A 12 4.36 6.64 8.96
N ALA A 13 3.03 6.68 8.99
CA ALA A 13 2.20 5.48 9.08
C ALA A 13 2.37 4.57 7.85
N VAL A 14 2.46 5.13 6.65
CA VAL A 14 2.73 4.40 5.41
C VAL A 14 4.09 3.70 5.45
N ILE A 15 5.14 4.40 5.87
CA ILE A 15 6.48 3.81 5.97
C ILE A 15 6.54 2.71 7.04
N LYS A 16 5.89 2.91 8.20
CA LYS A 16 5.80 1.89 9.25
C LYS A 16 5.04 0.64 8.77
N ALA A 17 3.90 0.83 8.12
CA ALA A 17 3.08 -0.24 7.55
C ALA A 17 3.84 -1.04 6.48
N ALA A 18 4.53 -0.35 5.57
CA ALA A 18 5.35 -0.98 4.55
C ALA A 18 6.45 -1.86 5.16
N ASN A 19 7.18 -1.36 6.16
CA ASN A 19 8.24 -2.09 6.85
C ASN A 19 7.71 -3.29 7.67
N GLU A 20 6.56 -3.14 8.33
CA GLU A 20 5.89 -4.21 9.07
C GLU A 20 5.49 -5.35 8.12
N ARG A 21 4.85 -5.00 7.00
CA ARG A 21 4.35 -5.96 6.01
C ARG A 21 5.38 -6.40 4.98
N LYS A 22 6.63 -5.95 5.11
CA LYS A 22 7.77 -6.32 4.25
C LYS A 22 7.60 -5.92 2.78
N PHE A 23 6.91 -4.79 2.54
CA PHE A 23 6.94 -4.13 1.24
C PHE A 23 8.30 -3.44 1.05
N MET A 24 8.82 -3.49 -0.17
CA MET A 24 9.99 -2.71 -0.55
C MET A 24 9.55 -1.31 -0.98
N VAL A 25 10.21 -0.28 -0.47
CA VAL A 25 10.00 1.10 -0.91
C VAL A 25 10.84 1.36 -2.16
N GLU A 26 10.20 1.58 -3.30
CA GLU A 26 10.86 1.96 -4.57
C GLU A 26 11.12 3.47 -4.64
N LYS A 27 10.18 4.27 -4.13
CA LYS A 27 10.27 5.72 -4.14
C LYS A 27 9.57 6.28 -2.92
N ASP A 28 10.23 7.22 -2.26
CA ASP A 28 9.71 7.89 -1.07
C ASP A 28 9.68 9.40 -1.31
N THR A 29 8.50 10.00 -1.20
CA THR A 29 8.29 11.45 -1.22
C THR A 29 7.22 11.85 -0.19
N PRO A 30 7.22 13.10 0.31
CA PRO A 30 6.23 13.53 1.30
C PRO A 30 4.76 13.39 0.85
N SER A 31 4.51 13.42 -0.47
CA SER A 31 3.16 13.32 -1.04
C SER A 31 2.85 11.97 -1.67
N SER A 32 3.82 11.06 -1.75
CA SER A 32 3.59 9.73 -2.32
C SER A 32 4.68 8.72 -1.97
N VAL A 33 4.30 7.46 -1.78
CA VAL A 33 5.24 6.36 -1.56
C VAL A 33 4.94 5.24 -2.57
N ALA A 34 5.93 4.85 -3.36
CA ALA A 34 5.83 3.70 -4.26
C ALA A 34 6.39 2.45 -3.58
N LEU A 35 5.61 1.36 -3.62
CA LEU A 35 5.84 0.13 -2.87
C LEU A 35 5.75 -1.09 -3.77
N VAL A 36 6.53 -2.14 -3.46
CA VAL A 36 6.51 -3.42 -4.18
C VAL A 36 6.39 -4.58 -3.22
N TYR A 37 5.56 -5.56 -3.58
CA TYR A 37 5.44 -6.80 -2.83
C TYR A 37 5.14 -8.03 -3.72
N PRO A 38 5.74 -9.20 -3.42
CA PRO A 38 6.92 -9.37 -2.56
C PRO A 38 8.17 -8.68 -3.13
N PRO A 39 9.18 -8.36 -2.30
CA PRO A 39 10.46 -7.80 -2.76
C PRO A 39 11.18 -8.79 -3.69
N VAL A 40 11.66 -8.32 -4.83
CA VAL A 40 12.11 -9.11 -5.99
C VAL A 40 13.46 -9.84 -5.80
N ASN A 41 13.99 -9.90 -4.58
CA ASN A 41 15.41 -10.19 -4.34
C ASN A 41 15.70 -11.67 -4.02
N HIS A 42 15.28 -12.60 -4.89
CA HIS A 42 15.80 -13.98 -4.88
C HIS A 42 16.19 -14.49 -6.29
N GLY A 43 17.33 -14.02 -6.82
CA GLY A 43 18.08 -14.70 -7.87
C GLY A 43 17.43 -14.80 -9.27
N LYS A 44 17.83 -15.82 -10.05
CA LYS A 44 17.58 -16.00 -11.50
C LYS A 44 16.12 -16.33 -11.91
N TYR A 45 15.14 -16.16 -11.03
CA TYR A 45 13.74 -16.49 -11.33
C TYR A 45 12.96 -15.24 -11.78
N ILE A 46 12.06 -15.38 -12.75
CA ILE A 46 11.04 -14.37 -13.05
C ILE A 46 10.12 -14.33 -11.82
N GLN A 47 10.34 -13.37 -10.93
CA GLN A 47 9.57 -13.27 -9.70
C GLN A 47 8.28 -12.50 -9.94
N PHE A 48 7.18 -13.04 -9.44
CA PHE A 48 5.92 -12.33 -9.43
C PHE A 48 5.95 -11.22 -8.38
N HIS A 49 5.51 -10.01 -8.74
CA HIS A 49 5.38 -8.89 -7.82
C HIS A 49 4.21 -8.01 -8.21
N ALA A 50 3.69 -7.25 -7.25
CA ALA A 50 2.74 -6.17 -7.48
C ALA A 50 3.35 -4.85 -7.00
N ARG A 51 3.14 -3.79 -7.77
CA ARG A 51 3.55 -2.43 -7.44
C ARG A 51 2.34 -1.61 -7.05
N TYR A 52 2.51 -0.83 -5.99
CA TYR A 52 1.50 0.04 -5.42
C TYR A 52 2.06 1.45 -5.29
N ARG A 53 1.18 2.44 -5.29
CA ARG A 53 1.47 3.82 -4.91
C ARG A 53 0.50 4.24 -3.84
N VAL A 54 1.01 4.77 -2.74
CA VAL A 54 0.20 5.47 -1.76
C VAL A 54 0.31 6.95 -2.05
N ASP A 55 -0.78 7.58 -2.50
CA ASP A 55 -0.87 9.03 -2.64
C ASP A 55 -1.28 9.62 -1.29
N ILE A 56 -0.56 10.65 -0.83
CA ILE A 56 -0.74 11.24 0.50
C ILE A 56 -1.17 12.70 0.32
N GLY A 57 -2.41 12.98 0.69
CA GLY A 57 -2.97 14.32 0.74
C GLY A 57 -2.76 14.99 2.11
N PRO A 58 -3.26 16.23 2.29
CA PRO A 58 -3.09 16.97 3.55
C PRO A 58 -3.63 16.22 4.78
N HIS A 59 -4.72 15.47 4.62
CA HIS A 59 -5.46 14.79 5.69
C HIS A 59 -5.96 13.39 5.32
N SER A 60 -5.56 12.86 4.16
CA SER A 60 -6.05 11.59 3.63
C SER A 60 -4.94 10.86 2.89
N TYR A 61 -5.14 9.57 2.64
CA TYR A 61 -4.31 8.79 1.75
C TYR A 61 -5.16 7.92 0.84
N GLU A 62 -4.59 7.46 -0.25
CA GLU A 62 -5.20 6.52 -1.18
C GLU A 62 -4.16 5.51 -1.65
N VAL A 63 -4.43 4.22 -1.46
CA VAL A 63 -3.57 3.14 -1.97
C VAL A 63 -4.04 2.72 -3.36
N LYS A 64 -3.19 2.94 -4.35
CA LYS A 64 -3.40 2.59 -5.75
C LYS A 64 -2.52 1.42 -6.13
N TYR A 65 -3.09 0.44 -6.81
CA TYR A 65 -2.32 -0.51 -7.58
C TYR A 65 -1.83 0.12 -8.88
N ILE A 66 -0.60 -0.20 -9.26
CA ILE A 66 0.01 0.26 -10.51
C ILE A 66 -0.02 -0.87 -11.53
N ASP A 67 0.70 -1.96 -11.23
CA ASP A 67 0.77 -3.14 -12.07
C ASP A 67 1.28 -4.36 -11.28
N SER A 68 1.36 -5.50 -11.95
CA SER A 68 2.03 -6.68 -11.43
C SER A 68 2.70 -7.48 -12.54
N MET A 69 3.89 -8.01 -12.25
CA MET A 69 4.62 -8.92 -13.12
C MET A 69 4.43 -10.36 -12.62
N GLY A 70 4.36 -11.34 -13.52
CA GLY A 70 4.33 -12.77 -13.17
C GLY A 70 3.07 -13.24 -12.42
N LEU A 71 2.13 -12.33 -12.14
CA LEU A 71 0.78 -12.61 -11.70
C LEU A 71 -0.10 -12.57 -12.95
N ASP A 72 -0.89 -13.61 -13.19
CA ASP A 72 -1.81 -13.68 -14.33
C ASP A 72 -3.01 -12.74 -14.10
N VAL A 73 -2.74 -11.42 -14.17
CA VAL A 73 -3.74 -10.36 -14.06
C VAL A 73 -4.44 -10.19 -15.40
N SER A 74 -5.56 -10.89 -15.57
CA SER A 74 -6.53 -10.52 -16.59
C SER A 74 -7.34 -9.31 -16.11
N LYS A 75 -7.66 -8.39 -17.02
CA LYS A 75 -8.60 -7.29 -16.72
C LYS A 75 -9.96 -7.88 -16.36
N CYS A 76 -10.66 -7.30 -15.38
CA CYS A 76 -12.06 -7.66 -15.12
C CYS A 76 -12.86 -7.50 -16.42
N THR A 77 -13.50 -8.58 -16.87
CA THR A 77 -14.48 -8.51 -17.96
C THR A 77 -15.90 -8.26 -17.44
N GLN A 78 -16.08 -8.16 -16.11
CA GLN A 78 -17.38 -7.91 -15.48
C GLN A 78 -17.57 -6.42 -15.15
N PRO A 79 -18.65 -5.78 -15.65
CA PRO A 79 -18.93 -4.35 -15.44
C PRO A 79 -18.99 -3.90 -13.97
N ALA A 80 -19.42 -4.78 -13.07
CA ALA A 80 -19.54 -4.49 -11.63
C ALA A 80 -18.19 -4.34 -10.90
N PHE A 81 -17.09 -4.58 -11.60
CA PHE A 81 -15.73 -4.56 -11.05
C PHE A 81 -14.78 -3.72 -11.91
N GLU A 82 -15.25 -2.83 -12.78
CA GLU A 82 -14.37 -1.97 -13.60
C GLU A 82 -13.42 -1.12 -12.76
N ASP A 83 -13.85 -0.65 -11.59
CA ASP A 83 -13.04 0.12 -10.64
C ASP A 83 -12.28 -0.75 -9.63
N LYS A 84 -12.48 -2.07 -9.67
CA LYS A 84 -11.81 -3.03 -8.79
C LYS A 84 -10.81 -3.82 -9.60
N LEU A 85 -9.62 -4.01 -9.06
CA LEU A 85 -8.71 -4.99 -9.64
C LEU A 85 -9.39 -6.35 -9.50
N CYS A 86 -9.68 -7.02 -10.62
CA CYS A 86 -9.71 -8.49 -10.67
C CYS A 86 -8.28 -9.03 -10.51
N GLY A 87 -7.49 -8.37 -9.65
CA GLY A 87 -6.20 -8.79 -9.20
C GLY A 87 -6.39 -10.14 -8.55
N HIS A 88 -5.67 -11.10 -9.11
CA HIS A 88 -5.31 -12.37 -8.48
C HIS A 88 -5.42 -12.25 -6.95
N ARG A 89 -6.23 -13.08 -6.28
CA ARG A 89 -6.61 -13.01 -4.83
C ARG A 89 -5.51 -12.51 -3.88
N LYS A 90 -4.25 -12.85 -4.17
CA LYS A 90 -3.06 -12.38 -3.46
C LYS A 90 -2.83 -10.86 -3.53
N VAL A 91 -2.98 -10.20 -4.69
CA VAL A 91 -2.80 -8.75 -4.87
C VAL A 91 -3.79 -7.96 -4.01
N ASN A 92 -5.07 -8.36 -4.04
CA ASN A 92 -6.10 -7.74 -3.22
C ASN A 92 -5.83 -7.98 -1.73
N GLN A 93 -5.37 -9.18 -1.37
CA GLN A 93 -4.99 -9.47 0.02
C GLN A 93 -3.80 -8.61 0.47
N TRP A 94 -2.79 -8.41 -0.37
CA TRP A 94 -1.63 -7.58 -0.02
C TRP A 94 -2.00 -6.11 0.13
N GLN A 95 -2.87 -5.59 -0.74
CA GLN A 95 -3.40 -4.24 -0.59
C GLN A 95 -4.16 -4.08 0.73
N LEU A 96 -5.09 -5.00 1.04
CA LEU A 96 -5.83 -4.98 2.31
C LEU A 96 -4.91 -5.08 3.54
N MET A 97 -3.85 -5.89 3.47
CA MET A 97 -2.85 -5.99 4.54
C MET A 97 -2.09 -4.68 4.75
N LEU A 98 -1.80 -3.95 3.67
CA LEU A 98 -1.15 -2.65 3.71
C LEU A 98 -2.10 -1.60 4.29
N ASP A 99 -3.32 -1.50 3.76
CA ASP A 99 -4.36 -0.57 4.23
C ASP A 99 -4.60 -0.73 5.73
N GLN A 100 -4.86 -1.97 6.17
CA GLN A 100 -5.10 -2.25 7.59
C GLN A 100 -3.92 -1.86 8.49
N ALA A 101 -2.68 -2.05 8.01
CA ALA A 101 -1.50 -1.66 8.76
C ALA A 101 -1.35 -0.14 8.84
N ILE A 102 -1.62 0.59 7.75
CA ILE A 102 -1.62 2.06 7.75
C ILE A 102 -2.66 2.56 8.77
N GLU A 103 -3.88 2.05 8.71
CA GLU A 103 -4.95 2.41 9.65
C GLU A 103 -4.56 2.14 11.11
N ASN A 104 -3.91 1.02 11.40
CA ASN A 104 -3.44 0.71 12.74
C ASN A 104 -2.41 1.73 13.24
N HIS A 105 -1.45 2.13 12.39
CA HIS A 105 -0.45 3.15 12.73
C HIS A 105 -1.05 4.55 12.85
N LEU A 106 -2.14 4.85 12.14
CA LEU A 106 -2.90 6.10 12.28
C LEU A 106 -3.80 6.12 13.53
N ALA A 107 -4.39 4.98 13.89
CA ALA A 107 -5.22 4.83 15.09
C ALA A 107 -4.39 4.84 16.38
N TYR A 108 -3.12 4.41 16.30
CA TYR A 108 -2.19 4.45 17.42
C TYR A 108 -1.77 5.89 17.74
N LYS A 109 -2.54 6.54 18.61
CA LYS A 109 -2.09 7.76 19.30
C LYS A 109 -0.94 7.36 20.22
N GLU A 110 0.25 7.91 19.98
CA GLU A 110 1.31 7.91 20.98
C GLU A 110 0.69 8.37 22.32
N PRO A 111 0.74 7.58 23.41
CA PRO A 111 0.20 8.04 24.67
C PRO A 111 0.99 9.26 25.08
N ALA A 112 0.32 10.42 25.13
CA ALA A 112 0.90 11.67 25.61
C ALA A 112 1.62 11.38 26.93
N LYS A 113 2.96 11.49 26.91
CA LYS A 113 3.77 11.40 28.12
C LYS A 113 3.28 12.50 29.07
N LYS A 114 2.70 12.08 30.20
CA LYS A 114 2.42 12.95 31.34
C LYS A 114 3.71 13.39 32.00
#